data_AF-A0A8S0FM94-F1
#
_entry.id   AF-A0A8S0FM94-F1
#
_cell.length_a   1.000
_cell.length_b   1.000
_cell.length_c   1.000
_cell.angle_alpha   90.00
_cell.angle_beta   90.00
_cell.angle_gamma   90.00
#
_symmetry.space_group_name_H-M   'P 1'
#
loop_
_entity.id
_entity.type
_entity.pdbx_description
1 polymer ?
#
loop_
_entity_poly.entity_id
_entity_poly.type
_entity_poly.pdbx_seq_one_letter_code
_entity_poly.pdbx_strand_id
1 'polypeptide(L)'
;MYGMSLVAASYMGIVINKIFRALCGPLGGIITTYSKVKSPTRVVQILSIIGLLALTALLVTNSNPQSVAMGIGLILLLGFTCYASRGLYWACPGEARTPSYIMGTTVGICSVIGFLPDVFVYPIIGYWQDTLPAAEAYRNMWLMGMAALGMLSAAAT
;
A
#
# COMPACT_ATOMS: atom_id res chain seq x y z
N MET A 1 -11.00 -9.27 16.00
CA MET A 1 -10.34 -10.43 15.35
C MET A 1 -9.15 -10.98 16.12
N TYR A 2 -8.26 -10.17 16.71
CA TYR A 2 -7.08 -10.69 17.46
C TYR A 2 -7.10 -10.48 18.98
N GLY A 3 -8.21 -10.03 19.56
CA GLY A 3 -8.30 -9.80 21.02
C GLY A 3 -7.40 -8.69 21.59
N MET A 4 -6.80 -7.86 20.74
CA MET A 4 -5.97 -6.73 21.18
C MET A 4 -6.80 -5.67 21.90
N SER A 5 -6.23 -5.10 22.97
CA SER A 5 -6.82 -3.95 23.63
C SER A 5 -6.88 -2.74 22.68
N LEU A 6 -7.87 -1.88 22.90
CA LEU A 6 -8.08 -0.65 22.12
C LEU A 6 -6.85 0.26 22.17
N VAL A 7 -6.12 0.22 23.28
CA VAL A 7 -4.86 0.93 23.49
C VAL A 7 -3.74 0.37 22.61
N ALA A 8 -3.54 -0.95 22.58
CA ALA A 8 -2.52 -1.58 21.74
C ALA A 8 -2.78 -1.34 20.25
N ALA A 9 -4.04 -1.41 19.82
CA ALA A 9 -4.43 -1.09 18.45
C ALA A 9 -4.15 0.38 18.09
N SER A 10 -4.38 1.30 19.03
CA SER A 10 -4.10 2.74 18.85
C SER A 10 -2.60 3.01 18.70
N TYR A 11 -1.76 2.39 19.54
CA TYR A 11 -0.30 2.50 19.42
C TYR A 11 0.22 1.97 18.08
N MET A 12 -0.29 0.82 17.63
CA MET A 12 0.04 0.28 16.30
C MET A 12 -0.36 1.25 15.18
N GLY A 13 -1.53 1.89 15.31
CA GLY A 13 -1.97 2.93 14.38
C GLY A 13 -1.01 4.12 14.33
N ILE A 14 -0.48 4.57 15.46
CA ILE A 14 0.51 5.66 15.53
C ILE A 14 1.82 5.26 14.84
N VAL A 15 2.32 4.06 15.14
CA VAL A 15 3.58 3.55 14.55
C VAL A 15 3.46 3.50 13.02
N ILE A 16 2.36 2.95 12.50
CA ILE A 16 2.15 2.83 11.05
C ILE A 16 1.99 4.21 10.39
N ASN A 17 1.14 5.08 10.95
CA ASN A 17 0.76 6.32 10.28
C ASN A 17 1.72 7.50 10.47
N LYS A 18 2.54 7.49 11.53
CA LYS A 18 3.50 8.55 11.82
C LYS A 18 4.94 8.12 11.59
N ILE A 19 5.35 6.98 12.16
CA ILE A 19 6.76 6.55 12.14
C ILE A 19 7.09 5.88 10.81
N PHE A 20 6.35 4.85 10.43
CA PHE A 20 6.56 4.14 9.16
C PHE A 20 6.40 5.07 7.97
N ARG A 21 5.36 5.91 7.97
CA ARG A 21 5.15 6.88 6.89
C ARG A 21 6.33 7.84 6.69
N ALA A 22 7.06 8.20 7.74
CA ALA A 22 8.25 9.05 7.64
C ALA A 22 9.50 8.28 7.19
N LEU A 23 9.67 7.03 7.63
CA LEU A 23 10.89 6.25 7.41
C LEU A 23 10.88 5.44 6.09
N CYS A 24 9.73 4.88 5.72
CA CYS A 24 9.63 3.96 4.59
C CYS A 24 9.91 4.63 3.24
N GLY A 25 9.65 5.94 3.11
CA GLY A 25 9.96 6.69 1.90
C GLY A 25 11.47 6.74 1.62
N PRO A 26 12.30 7.29 2.53
CA PRO A 26 13.76 7.25 2.42
C PRO A 26 14.31 5.83 2.26
N LEU A 27 13.78 4.85 3.02
CA LEU A 27 14.21 3.46 2.91
C LEU A 27 13.91 2.86 1.51
N GLY A 28 12.73 3.15 0.94
CA GLY A 28 12.40 2.77 -0.43
C GLY A 28 13.35 3.40 -1.46
N GLY A 29 13.73 4.67 -1.24
CA GLY A 29 14.75 5.37 -2.04
C GLY A 29 16.11 4.69 -2.00
N ILE A 30 16.61 4.39 -0.79
CA ILE A 30 17.87 3.65 -0.58
C ILE A 30 17.81 2.29 -1.28
N ILE A 31 16.73 1.53 -1.11
CA ILE A 31 16.54 0.24 -1.78
C ILE A 31 16.63 0.41 -3.30
N THR A 32 16.06 1.47 -3.86
CA THR A 32 16.14 1.75 -5.30
C THR A 32 17.56 2.10 -5.76
N THR A 33 18.33 2.82 -4.94
CA THR A 33 19.72 3.18 -5.26
C THR A 33 20.69 1.98 -5.17
N TYR A 34 20.50 1.08 -4.20
CA TYR A 34 21.38 -0.07 -3.99
C TYR A 34 20.92 -1.35 -4.71
N SER A 35 19.67 -1.44 -5.15
CA SER A 35 19.19 -2.58 -5.91
C SER A 35 19.78 -2.58 -7.32
N LYS A 36 20.03 -3.78 -7.87
CA LYS A 36 20.53 -3.95 -9.25
C LYS A 36 19.60 -3.32 -10.30
N VAL A 37 18.33 -3.18 -9.94
CA VAL A 37 17.28 -2.59 -10.76
C VAL A 37 17.24 -1.09 -10.43
N LYS A 38 18.07 -0.28 -11.09
CA LYS A 38 18.17 1.19 -10.90
C LYS A 38 16.96 1.98 -11.45
N SER A 39 15.79 1.37 -11.43
CA SER A 39 14.53 1.88 -11.99
C SER A 39 13.51 2.01 -10.85
N PRO A 40 13.17 3.25 -10.42
CA PRO A 40 12.11 3.50 -9.45
C PRO A 40 10.80 2.81 -9.80
N THR A 41 10.42 2.81 -11.08
CA THR A 41 9.18 2.19 -11.57
C THR A 41 9.19 0.67 -11.32
N ARG A 42 10.28 -0.01 -11.65
CA ARG A 42 10.40 -1.46 -11.39
C ARG A 42 10.49 -1.80 -9.90
N VAL A 43 11.08 -0.94 -9.08
CA VAL A 43 11.09 -1.16 -7.63
C VAL A 43 9.68 -1.03 -7.05
N VAL A 44 8.90 -0.04 -7.48
CA VAL A 44 7.48 0.08 -7.10
C VAL A 44 6.69 -1.16 -7.53
N GLN A 45 6.95 -1.70 -8.72
CA GLN A 45 6.32 -2.95 -9.18
C GLN A 45 6.70 -4.14 -8.28
N ILE A 46 7.98 -4.34 -7.97
CA ILE A 46 8.41 -5.41 -7.07
C ILE A 46 7.77 -5.26 -5.68
N LEU A 47 7.72 -4.04 -5.15
CA LEU A 47 7.05 -3.75 -3.88
C LEU A 47 5.54 -4.06 -3.95
N SER A 48 4.88 -3.80 -5.08
CA SER A 48 3.46 -4.15 -5.27
C SER A 48 3.23 -5.67 -5.28
N ILE A 49 4.16 -6.45 -5.87
CA ILE A 49 4.11 -7.92 -5.85
C ILE A 49 4.34 -8.44 -4.42
N ILE A 50 5.32 -7.89 -3.70
CA ILE A 50 5.54 -8.24 -2.28
C ILE A 50 4.30 -7.87 -1.44
N GLY A 51 3.67 -6.73 -1.72
CA GLY A 51 2.42 -6.31 -1.08
C GLY A 51 1.27 -7.28 -1.34
N LEU A 52 1.10 -7.76 -2.57
CA LEU A 52 0.11 -8.79 -2.92
C LEU A 52 0.34 -10.08 -2.15
N LEU A 53 1.58 -10.56 -2.09
CA LEU A 53 1.94 -11.76 -1.35
C LEU A 53 1.68 -11.59 0.16
N ALA A 54 2.06 -10.44 0.73
CA ALA A 54 1.81 -10.11 2.12
C ALA A 54 0.30 -10.06 2.45
N LEU A 55 -0.50 -9.47 1.56
CA LEU A 55 -1.95 -9.37 1.73
C LEU A 55 -2.65 -10.73 1.57
N THR A 56 -2.18 -11.56 0.64
CA THR A 56 -2.66 -12.95 0.48
C THR A 56 -2.33 -13.78 1.73
N ALA A 57 -1.10 -13.69 2.24
CA ALA A 57 -0.69 -14.33 3.47
C ALA A 57 -1.52 -13.84 4.68
N LEU A 58 -1.87 -12.56 4.71
CA LEU A 58 -2.72 -11.98 5.75
C LEU A 58 -4.14 -12.54 5.70
N LEU A 59 -4.72 -12.72 4.52
CA LEU A 59 -6.05 -13.34 4.34
C LEU A 59 -6.07 -14.80 4.81
N VAL A 60 -5.04 -15.57 4.48
CA VAL A 60 -4.87 -16.97 4.94
C VAL A 60 -4.73 -17.02 6.47
N THR A 61 -3.90 -16.14 7.03
CA THR A 61 -3.66 -16.05 8.48
C THR A 61 -4.92 -15.64 9.26
N ASN A 62 -5.75 -14.75 8.69
CA ASN A 62 -6.99 -14.33 9.33
C ASN A 62 -8.02 -15.47 9.40
N SER A 63 -7.95 -16.42 8.46
CA SER A 63 -8.82 -17.59 8.45
C SER A 63 -8.41 -18.66 9.47
N ASN A 64 -7.12 -18.71 9.85
CA ASN A 64 -6.58 -19.59 10.90
C ASN A 64 -5.60 -18.83 11.80
N PRO A 65 -6.07 -18.18 12.88
CA PRO A 65 -5.24 -17.34 13.74
C PRO A 65 -4.20 -18.16 14.53
N GLN A 66 -3.06 -18.49 13.94
CA GLN A 66 -1.98 -19.21 14.62
C GLN A 66 -1.14 -18.30 15.54
N SER A 67 -0.97 -17.02 15.20
CA SER A 67 -0.20 -16.05 16.00
C SER A 67 -0.56 -14.60 15.69
N VAL A 68 -0.82 -13.81 16.73
CA VAL A 68 -1.06 -12.35 16.63
C VAL A 68 0.19 -11.62 16.13
N ALA A 69 1.39 -12.09 16.50
CA ALA A 69 2.66 -11.49 16.08
C ALA A 69 2.87 -11.60 14.56
N MET A 70 2.45 -12.71 13.95
CA MET A 70 2.51 -12.90 12.50
C MET A 70 1.57 -11.93 11.77
N GLY A 71 0.35 -11.75 12.26
CA GLY A 71 -0.59 -10.76 11.72
C GLY A 71 -0.04 -9.33 11.77
N ILE A 72 0.57 -8.95 12.90
CA ILE A 72 1.23 -7.64 13.05
C ILE A 72 2.39 -7.50 12.05
N GLY A 73 3.25 -8.50 11.92
CA GLY A 73 4.37 -8.49 10.99
C GLY A 73 3.93 -8.31 9.53
N LEU A 74 2.86 -9.00 9.12
CA LEU A 74 2.30 -8.87 7.77
C LEU A 74 1.68 -7.49 7.51
N ILE A 75 1.01 -6.90 8.51
CA ILE A 75 0.48 -5.52 8.40
C ILE A 75 1.62 -4.51 8.27
N LEU A 76 2.70 -4.67 9.04
CA LEU A 76 3.87 -3.80 8.96
C LEU A 76 4.57 -3.94 7.60
N LEU A 77 4.70 -5.15 7.07
CA LEU A 77 5.25 -5.40 5.74
C LEU A 77 4.39 -4.75 4.65
N LEU A 78 3.07 -4.90 4.73
CA LEU A 78 2.14 -4.24 3.82
C LEU A 78 2.27 -2.71 3.90
N GLY A 79 2.29 -2.16 5.12
CA GLY A 79 2.51 -0.73 5.36
C GLY A 79 3.82 -0.22 4.76
N PHE A 80 4.90 -1.00 4.91
CA PHE A 80 6.18 -0.70 4.28
C PHE A 80 6.07 -0.61 2.76
N THR A 81 5.46 -1.60 2.10
CA THR A 81 5.33 -1.61 0.63
C THR A 81 4.52 -0.42 0.10
N CYS A 82 3.46 -0.02 0.79
CA CYS A 82 2.64 1.13 0.43
C CYS A 82 3.39 2.46 0.62
N TYR A 83 4.02 2.65 1.78
CA TYR A 83 4.72 3.91 2.06
C TYR A 83 6.04 4.06 1.29
N ALA A 84 6.75 2.96 1.04
CA ALA A 84 7.93 2.96 0.17
C ALA A 84 7.55 3.32 -1.28
N SER A 85 6.47 2.74 -1.81
CA SER A 85 5.94 3.11 -3.14
C SER A 85 5.54 4.59 -3.20
N ARG A 86 4.93 5.11 -2.11
CA ARG A 86 4.61 6.54 -1.98
C ARG A 86 5.87 7.43 -1.90
N GLY A 87 7.00 6.92 -1.41
CA GLY A 87 8.26 7.65 -1.46
C GLY A 87 8.87 7.72 -2.87
N LEU A 88 8.60 6.69 -3.69
CA LEU A 88 9.24 6.51 -4.99
C LEU A 88 8.47 7.11 -6.17
N TYR A 89 7.16 7.35 -6.08
CA TYR A 89 6.37 7.80 -7.23
C TYR A 89 6.84 9.13 -7.83
N TRP A 90 7.46 10.01 -7.04
CA TRP A 90 8.05 11.27 -7.54
C TRP A 90 9.29 11.07 -8.41
N ALA A 91 9.95 9.91 -8.31
CA ALA A 91 11.09 9.56 -9.14
C ALA A 91 10.67 9.01 -10.52
N CYS A 92 9.43 8.53 -10.66
CA CYS A 92 8.93 7.92 -11.90
C CYS A 92 8.81 8.90 -13.08
N PRO A 93 8.34 10.16 -12.93
CA PRO A 93 8.32 11.13 -14.04
C PRO A 93 9.70 11.43 -14.62
N GLY A 94 10.75 11.43 -13.77
CA GLY A 94 12.13 11.60 -14.18
C GLY A 94 12.67 10.39 -14.97
N GLU A 95 12.27 9.18 -14.56
CA GLU A 95 12.58 7.95 -15.29
C GLU A 95 11.90 7.89 -16.66
N ALA A 96 10.65 8.34 -16.76
CA ALA A 96 9.90 8.45 -18.01
C ALA A 96 10.45 9.52 -18.98
N ARG A 97 11.52 10.23 -18.60
CA ARG A 97 12.13 11.33 -19.36
C ARG A 97 11.12 12.40 -19.77
N THR A 98 10.18 12.69 -18.87
CA THR A 98 9.15 13.69 -19.10
C THR A 98 9.80 15.06 -19.32
N PRO A 99 9.57 15.73 -20.44
CA PRO A 99 10.14 17.05 -20.69
C PRO A 99 9.71 18.06 -19.60
N SER A 100 10.66 18.86 -19.12
CA SER A 100 10.43 19.81 -18.02
C SER A 100 9.32 20.83 -18.31
N TYR A 101 9.12 21.19 -19.58
CA TYR A 101 8.10 22.16 -19.99
C TYR A 101 6.64 21.63 -19.90
N ILE A 102 6.43 20.30 -19.89
CA ILE A 102 5.10 19.68 -19.69
C ILE A 102 4.96 18.91 -18.38
N MET A 103 6.02 18.86 -17.57
CA MET A 103 6.06 18.06 -16.34
C MET A 103 4.92 18.38 -15.38
N GLY A 104 4.56 19.66 -15.22
CA GLY A 104 3.43 20.07 -14.38
C GLY A 104 2.09 19.52 -14.88
N THR A 105 1.82 19.59 -16.18
CA THR A 105 0.60 19.06 -16.80
C THR A 105 0.54 17.54 -16.71
N THR A 106 1.64 16.84 -17.00
CA THR A 106 1.73 15.38 -16.90
C THR A 106 1.45 14.92 -15.47
N VAL A 107 2.13 15.51 -14.48
CA VAL A 107 1.91 15.18 -13.07
C VAL A 107 0.48 15.52 -12.65
N GLY A 108 -0.08 16.64 -13.09
CA GLY A 108 -1.46 17.03 -12.79
C GLY A 108 -2.48 16.01 -13.28
N ILE A 109 -2.41 15.60 -14.55
CA ILE A 109 -3.32 14.59 -15.12
C ILE A 109 -3.13 13.25 -14.42
N CYS A 110 -1.88 12.81 -14.22
CA CYS A 110 -1.59 11.57 -13.51
C CYS A 110 -2.11 11.59 -12.07
N SER A 111 -2.07 12.75 -11.39
CA SER A 111 -2.58 12.89 -10.02
C SER A 111 -4.10 12.81 -9.99
N VAL A 112 -4.80 13.43 -10.93
CA VAL A 112 -6.27 13.32 -11.00
C VAL A 112 -6.69 11.87 -11.15
N ILE A 113 -6.05 11.12 -12.06
CA ILE A 113 -6.36 9.71 -12.28
C ILE A 113 -5.94 8.85 -11.07
N GLY A 114 -4.72 9.07 -10.56
CA GLY A 114 -4.14 8.27 -9.47
C GLY A 114 -4.80 8.48 -8.11
N PHE A 115 -5.35 9.67 -7.84
CA PHE A 115 -6.07 9.99 -6.60
C PHE A 115 -7.60 9.96 -6.75
N LEU A 116 -8.14 9.72 -7.95
CA LEU A 116 -9.59 9.55 -8.15
C LEU A 116 -10.20 8.49 -7.23
N PRO A 117 -9.56 7.33 -6.98
CA PRO A 117 -10.12 6.33 -6.07
C PRO A 117 -10.37 6.82 -4.65
N ASP A 118 -9.59 7.79 -4.16
CA ASP A 118 -9.74 8.32 -2.80
C ASP A 118 -11.11 8.98 -2.59
N VAL A 119 -11.81 9.39 -3.65
CA VAL A 119 -13.15 10.00 -3.57
C VAL A 119 -14.22 8.97 -3.18
N PHE A 120 -14.12 7.73 -3.68
CA PHE A 120 -15.17 6.73 -3.50
C PHE A 120 -14.79 5.58 -2.55
N VAL A 121 -13.50 5.36 -2.29
CA VAL A 121 -13.03 4.29 -1.40
C VAL A 121 -13.56 4.46 0.02
N TYR A 122 -13.51 5.67 0.61
CA TYR A 122 -13.96 5.87 1.99
C TYR A 122 -15.48 5.68 2.17
N PRO A 123 -16.36 6.24 1.30
CA PRO A 123 -17.79 5.95 1.35
C PRO A 123 -18.13 4.46 1.22
N ILE A 124 -17.47 3.74 0.30
CA ILE A 124 -17.71 2.30 0.09
C ILE A 124 -17.32 1.50 1.34
N ILE A 125 -16.14 1.80 1.91
CA ILE A 125 -15.67 1.14 3.14
C ILE A 125 -16.63 1.43 4.31
N GLY A 126 -17.08 2.68 4.45
CA GLY A 126 -18.06 3.07 5.48
C GLY A 126 -19.37 2.29 5.32
N TYR A 127 -19.92 2.26 4.11
CA TYR A 127 -21.12 1.48 3.80
C TYR A 127 -20.98 0.00 4.16
N TRP A 128 -19.85 -0.64 3.84
CA TRP A 128 -19.60 -2.03 4.25
C TRP A 128 -19.51 -2.21 5.75
N GLN A 129 -18.90 -1.27 6.49
CA GLN A 129 -18.84 -1.35 7.96
C GLN A 129 -20.21 -1.20 8.61
N ASP A 130 -21.09 -0.39 8.02
CA ASP A 130 -22.41 -0.13 8.56
C ASP A 130 -23.42 -1.24 8.23
N THR A 131 -23.27 -1.92 7.09
CA THR A 131 -24.27 -2.86 6.56
C THR A 131 -23.89 -4.34 6.64
N LEU A 132 -22.60 -4.68 6.69
CA LEU A 132 -22.13 -6.06 6.65
C LEU A 132 -21.56 -6.52 8.00
N PRO A 133 -21.59 -7.83 8.29
CA PRO A 133 -20.85 -8.39 9.42
C PRO A 133 -19.36 -8.04 9.31
N ALA A 134 -18.73 -7.74 10.45
CA ALA A 134 -17.35 -7.24 10.49
C ALA A 134 -16.36 -8.10 9.67
N ALA A 135 -16.45 -9.44 9.75
CA ALA A 135 -15.57 -10.33 9.00
C ALA A 135 -15.72 -10.18 7.48
N GLU A 136 -16.94 -9.97 6.99
CA GLU A 136 -17.24 -9.80 5.58
C GLU A 136 -16.87 -8.39 5.09
N ALA A 137 -17.12 -7.38 5.91
CA ALA A 137 -16.66 -6.01 5.64
C ALA A 137 -15.13 -5.98 5.47
N TYR A 138 -14.38 -6.56 6.41
CA TYR A 138 -12.92 -6.65 6.30
C TYR A 138 -12.48 -7.46 5.09
N ARG A 139 -13.12 -8.59 4.78
CA ARG A 139 -12.82 -9.38 3.58
C ARG A 139 -12.94 -8.53 2.31
N ASN A 140 -14.03 -7.77 2.16
CA ASN A 140 -14.24 -6.90 1.00
C ASN A 140 -13.18 -5.79 0.91
N MET A 141 -12.77 -5.20 2.04
CA MET A 141 -11.67 -4.23 2.10
C MET A 141 -10.35 -4.82 1.62
N TRP A 142 -10.01 -6.03 2.07
CA TRP A 142 -8.79 -6.72 1.66
C TRP A 142 -8.82 -7.09 0.18
N LEU A 143 -9.94 -7.61 -0.34
CA LEU A 143 -10.12 -7.93 -1.76
C LEU A 143 -9.94 -6.68 -2.64
N MET A 144 -10.48 -5.54 -2.23
CA MET A 144 -10.31 -4.26 -2.93
C MET A 144 -8.84 -3.83 -2.96
N GLY A 145 -8.12 -3.95 -1.84
CA GLY A 145 -6.68 -3.69 -1.79
C GLY A 145 -5.87 -4.63 -2.69
N MET A 146 -6.28 -5.89 -2.77
CA MET A 146 -5.67 -6.90 -3.64
C MET A 146 -5.87 -6.57 -5.13
N ALA A 147 -7.08 -6.14 -5.52
CA ALA A 147 -7.35 -5.68 -6.87
C ALA A 147 -6.49 -4.47 -7.25
N ALA A 148 -6.34 -3.49 -6.34
CA ALA A 148 -5.52 -2.30 -6.56
C ALA A 148 -4.03 -2.63 -6.75
N LEU A 149 -3.46 -3.45 -5.86
CA LEU A 149 -2.07 -3.89 -5.99
C LEU A 149 -1.87 -4.77 -7.24
N GLY A 150 -2.88 -5.58 -7.59
CA GLY A 150 -2.93 -6.40 -8.78
C GLY A 150 -2.78 -5.57 -10.06
N MET A 151 -3.58 -4.51 -10.20
CA MET A 151 -3.48 -3.58 -11.34
C MET A 151 -2.11 -2.93 -11.44
N LEU A 152 -1.53 -2.53 -10.30
CA LEU A 152 -0.21 -1.90 -10.24
C LEU A 152 0.92 -2.86 -10.65
N SER A 153 0.79 -4.13 -10.28
CA SER A 153 1.74 -5.18 -10.68
C SER A 153 1.59 -5.60 -12.15
N ALA A 154 0.36 -5.57 -12.69
CA ALA A 154 0.05 -5.98 -14.06
C ALA A 154 0.45 -4.93 -15.11
N ALA A 155 0.51 -3.65 -14.74
CA ALA A 155 1.02 -2.56 -15.58
C ALA A 155 2.53 -2.68 -15.93
N ALA A 156 3.17 -3.82 -15.61
CA ALA A 156 4.58 -4.11 -15.83
C ALA A 156 4.90 -4.81 -17.16
N THR A 157 3.94 -4.87 -18.10
CA THR A 157 4.12 -5.50 -19.42
C THR A 157 4.23 -4.46 -20.52
#